data_AF-A0A2R6KBV6-F1
#
_entry.id   AF-A0A2R6KBV6-F1
#
_cell.length_a   1.000
_cell.length_b   1.000
_cell.length_c   1.000
_cell.angle_alpha   90.00
_cell.angle_beta   90.00
_cell.angle_gamma   90.00
#
_symmetry.space_group_name_H-M   'P 1'
#
loop_
_entity.id
_entity.type
_entity.pdbx_description
1 polymer ?
#
loop_
_entity_poly.entity_id
_entity_poly.type
_entity_poly.pdbx_seq_one_letter_code
_entity_poly.pdbx_strand_id
1 'polypeptide(L)'
;MVVVLIDVNADDFALGKASSGTDTRIDLAQFVPVDGRLVPFCWVDTDTTADREDFERAVGDDPQIATFERLDEGAGRTLYRIEWIDEVDGFVDALADGDVIVERAFAHAETDTWTFRLRALDHEALSRFQAACTEEGVAFDVRRIAHDPKSVEGYGLTDKQQAALTLAFDEGYFDVPRGASKTELAEHIGISRQAFSRRLSRALRNCLVETGITELERPADAGREREN
;
A
#
# COMPACT_ATOMS: atom_id res chain seq x y z
N MET A 1 3.27 20.11 1.01
CA MET A 1 3.02 18.71 0.64
C MET A 1 2.88 17.85 1.88
N VAL A 2 1.81 17.07 1.93
CA VAL A 2 1.41 16.24 3.06
C VAL A 2 1.17 14.83 2.54
N VAL A 3 1.68 13.82 3.25
CA VAL A 3 1.36 12.42 3.00
C VAL A 3 0.44 11.94 4.12
N VAL A 4 -0.64 11.26 3.75
CA VAL A 4 -1.60 10.71 4.70
C VAL A 4 -1.85 9.23 4.40
N LEU A 5 -1.96 8.43 5.46
CA LEU A 5 -2.44 7.06 5.40
C LEU A 5 -3.85 7.03 5.99
N ILE A 6 -4.83 6.57 5.22
CA ILE A 6 -6.24 6.49 5.62
C ILE A 6 -6.77 5.08 5.42
N ASP A 7 -7.72 4.66 6.26
CA ASP A 7 -8.54 3.48 6.02
C ASP A 7 -9.94 3.89 5.59
N VAL A 8 -10.49 3.23 4.58
CA VAL A 8 -11.82 3.46 4.01
C VAL A 8 -12.56 2.11 4.00
N ASN A 9 -13.87 2.10 4.24
CA ASN A 9 -14.65 0.87 4.14
C ASN A 9 -14.78 0.44 2.66
N ALA A 10 -14.76 -0.86 2.39
CA ALA A 10 -15.02 -1.39 1.06
C ALA A 10 -16.38 -0.93 0.51
N ASP A 11 -17.41 -0.82 1.37
CA ASP A 11 -18.75 -0.38 1.00
C ASP A 11 -18.85 1.11 0.59
N ASP A 12 -17.80 1.90 0.80
CA ASP A 12 -17.82 3.34 0.54
C ASP A 12 -17.34 3.73 -0.87
N PHE A 13 -16.88 2.77 -1.69
CA PHE A 13 -16.47 3.04 -3.07
C PHE A 13 -16.54 1.80 -3.99
N ALA A 14 -16.70 2.04 -5.29
CA ALA A 14 -16.98 1.01 -6.30
C ALA A 14 -16.05 -0.21 -6.29
N LEU A 15 -14.73 -0.02 -6.33
CA LEU A 15 -13.79 -1.15 -6.35
C LEU A 15 -13.80 -1.92 -5.02
N GLY A 16 -14.02 -1.23 -3.90
CA GLY A 16 -14.22 -1.87 -2.61
C GLY A 16 -15.41 -2.82 -2.63
N LYS A 17 -16.59 -2.32 -3.02
CA LYS A 17 -17.83 -3.10 -3.17
C LYS A 17 -17.66 -4.28 -4.13
N ALA A 18 -17.06 -4.04 -5.30
CA ALA A 18 -16.85 -5.06 -6.33
C ALA A 18 -15.92 -6.20 -5.86
N SER A 19 -14.98 -5.89 -4.95
CA SER A 19 -14.06 -6.86 -4.37
C SER A 19 -14.52 -7.47 -3.05
N SER A 20 -15.59 -6.95 -2.44
CA SER A 20 -16.07 -7.42 -1.14
C SER A 20 -16.47 -8.90 -1.21
N GLY A 21 -16.04 -9.67 -0.22
CA GLY A 21 -16.28 -11.12 -0.16
C GLY A 21 -15.33 -11.99 -0.99
N THR A 22 -14.34 -11.40 -1.67
CA THR A 22 -13.24 -12.15 -2.28
C THR A 22 -12.05 -12.25 -1.31
N ASP A 23 -11.39 -13.41 -1.23
CA ASP A 23 -10.13 -13.57 -0.45
C ASP A 23 -8.92 -13.13 -1.29
N THR A 24 -9.10 -12.05 -2.03
CA THR A 24 -8.18 -11.60 -3.06
C THR A 24 -7.44 -10.36 -2.59
N ARG A 25 -6.13 -10.35 -2.80
CA ARG A 25 -5.33 -9.19 -2.44
C ARG A 25 -5.22 -8.25 -3.63
N ILE A 26 -5.53 -6.97 -3.43
CA ILE A 26 -5.48 -5.96 -4.49
C ILE A 26 -4.52 -4.83 -4.07
N ASP A 27 -3.63 -4.42 -4.97
CA ASP A 27 -2.68 -3.29 -4.81
C ASP A 27 -2.82 -2.32 -6.00
N LEU A 28 -3.24 -1.09 -5.75
CA LEU A 28 -3.30 -0.05 -6.79
C LEU A 28 -1.90 0.50 -7.07
N ALA A 29 -1.46 0.34 -8.32
CA ALA A 29 -0.16 0.84 -8.76
C ALA A 29 -0.18 2.35 -9.02
N GLN A 30 0.97 2.99 -8.80
CA GLN A 30 1.16 4.43 -9.01
C GLN A 30 1.36 4.74 -10.49
N PHE A 31 0.61 5.71 -11.03
CA PHE A 31 0.78 6.17 -12.41
C PHE A 31 0.84 7.69 -12.51
N VAL A 32 1.50 8.16 -13.56
CA VAL A 32 1.45 9.57 -13.97
C VAL A 32 0.18 9.73 -14.82
N PRO A 33 -0.82 10.52 -14.38
CA PRO A 33 -2.03 10.71 -15.17
C PRO A 33 -1.67 11.34 -16.52
N VAL A 34 -2.08 10.70 -17.60
CA VAL A 34 -2.03 11.25 -18.96
C VAL A 34 -3.45 11.68 -19.29
N ASP A 35 -3.65 12.95 -19.62
CA ASP A 35 -4.95 13.55 -19.97
C ASP A 35 -5.97 13.76 -18.83
N GLY A 36 -5.51 13.80 -17.57
CA GLY A 36 -6.36 14.18 -16.43
C GLY A 36 -7.42 13.14 -16.05
N ARG A 37 -7.43 11.98 -16.72
CA ARG A 37 -8.24 10.83 -16.33
C ARG A 37 -7.41 9.88 -15.47
N LEU A 38 -7.95 9.54 -14.31
CA LEU A 38 -7.34 8.59 -13.40
C LEU A 38 -7.67 7.18 -13.91
N VAL A 39 -6.75 6.61 -14.71
CA VAL A 39 -6.85 5.20 -15.15
C VAL A 39 -6.04 4.35 -14.16
N PRO A 40 -6.69 3.72 -13.17
CA PRO A 40 -5.99 2.86 -12.22
C PRO A 40 -5.50 1.58 -12.93
N PHE A 41 -4.38 1.09 -12.45
CA PHE A 41 -4.03 -0.31 -12.64
C PHE A 41 -3.88 -0.94 -11.28
N CYS A 42 -4.32 -2.19 -11.15
CA CYS A 42 -4.22 -2.94 -9.93
C CYS A 42 -3.46 -4.24 -10.14
N TRP A 43 -2.56 -4.53 -9.22
CA TRP A 43 -1.99 -5.86 -9.06
C TRP A 43 -2.89 -6.66 -8.14
N VAL A 44 -3.19 -7.88 -8.55
CA VAL A 44 -4.06 -8.77 -7.81
C VAL A 44 -3.32 -10.08 -7.53
N ASP A 45 -3.26 -10.46 -6.26
CA ASP A 45 -2.70 -11.72 -5.78
C ASP A 45 -3.83 -12.67 -5.42
N THR A 46 -3.77 -13.88 -5.97
CA THR A 46 -4.81 -14.92 -5.83
C THR A 46 -4.11 -16.25 -5.63
N ASP A 47 -4.50 -16.97 -4.58
CA ASP A 47 -3.89 -18.26 -4.23
C ASP A 47 -4.20 -19.35 -5.26
N THR A 48 -5.37 -19.29 -5.89
CA THR A 48 -5.79 -20.23 -6.91
C THR A 48 -6.36 -19.56 -8.16
N THR A 49 -6.39 -20.32 -9.26
CA THR A 49 -7.10 -19.90 -10.48
C THR A 49 -8.59 -19.66 -10.23
N ALA A 50 -9.21 -20.40 -9.31
CA ALA A 50 -10.62 -20.24 -9.00
C ALA A 50 -10.89 -18.90 -8.29
N ASP A 51 -10.04 -18.52 -7.33
CA ASP A 51 -10.16 -17.24 -6.64
C ASP A 51 -10.02 -16.07 -7.61
N ARG A 52 -9.12 -16.20 -8.58
CA ARG A 52 -8.97 -15.24 -9.67
C ARG A 52 -10.22 -15.15 -10.54
N GLU A 53 -10.78 -16.27 -10.98
CA GLU A 53 -11.99 -16.29 -11.80
C GLU A 53 -13.20 -15.72 -11.05
N ASP A 54 -13.27 -15.93 -9.74
CA ASP A 54 -14.32 -15.36 -8.88
C ASP A 54 -14.16 -13.85 -8.72
N PHE A 55 -12.93 -13.36 -8.53
CA PHE A 55 -12.62 -11.93 -8.53
C PHE A 55 -12.91 -11.27 -9.89
N GLU A 56 -12.42 -11.85 -10.99
CA GLU A 56 -12.64 -11.32 -12.34
C GLU A 56 -14.14 -11.22 -12.67
N ARG A 57 -14.94 -12.17 -12.18
CA ARG A 57 -16.40 -12.16 -12.35
C ARG A 57 -17.08 -11.12 -11.47
N ALA A 58 -16.74 -11.05 -10.18
CA ALA A 58 -17.32 -10.08 -9.26
C ALA A 58 -17.08 -8.64 -9.74
N VAL A 59 -15.86 -8.35 -10.18
CA VAL A 59 -15.47 -7.03 -10.69
C VAL A 59 -16.01 -6.77 -12.09
N GLY A 60 -16.03 -7.77 -12.96
CA GLY A 60 -16.56 -7.63 -14.33
C GLY A 60 -18.09 -7.44 -14.38
N ASP A 61 -18.82 -7.98 -13.40
CA ASP A 61 -20.28 -7.86 -13.31
C ASP A 61 -20.74 -6.59 -12.55
N ASP A 62 -19.81 -5.82 -11.99
CA ASP A 62 -20.13 -4.60 -11.23
C ASP A 62 -20.58 -3.47 -12.18
N PRO A 63 -21.78 -2.89 -12.00
CA PRO A 63 -22.32 -1.86 -12.87
C PRO A 63 -21.55 -0.53 -12.82
N GLN A 64 -20.74 -0.30 -11.79
CA GLN A 64 -19.92 0.90 -11.63
C GLN A 64 -18.58 0.80 -12.39
N ILE A 65 -18.25 -0.36 -12.94
CA ILE A 65 -17.02 -0.60 -13.68
C ILE A 65 -17.32 -0.54 -15.19
N ALA A 66 -16.78 0.47 -15.85
CA ALA A 66 -16.93 0.67 -17.29
C ALA A 66 -16.04 -0.28 -18.11
N THR A 67 -14.83 -0.56 -17.64
CA THR A 67 -13.88 -1.43 -18.33
C THR A 67 -13.01 -2.16 -17.32
N PHE A 68 -12.85 -3.47 -17.52
CA PHE A 68 -11.97 -4.32 -16.73
C PHE A 68 -11.15 -5.20 -17.67
N GLU A 69 -9.85 -4.92 -17.76
CA GLU A 69 -8.95 -5.58 -18.71
C GLU A 69 -7.77 -6.21 -17.98
N ARG A 70 -7.51 -7.48 -18.29
CA ARG A 70 -6.30 -8.17 -17.84
C ARG A 70 -5.14 -7.86 -18.77
N LEU A 71 -4.04 -7.34 -18.23
CA LEU A 71 -2.90 -6.85 -19.02
C LEU A 71 -1.67 -7.74 -18.94
N ASP A 72 -1.35 -8.32 -17.79
CA ASP A 72 -0.16 -9.16 -17.63
C ASP A 72 -0.32 -10.21 -16.51
N GLU A 73 0.37 -11.34 -16.64
CA GLU A 73 0.51 -12.38 -15.62
C GLU A 73 2.00 -12.61 -15.37
N GLY A 74 2.51 -12.16 -14.21
CA GLY A 74 3.93 -12.24 -13.87
C GLY A 74 4.13 -12.46 -12.38
N ALA A 75 4.97 -13.44 -12.03
CA ALA A 75 5.39 -13.74 -10.65
C ALA A 75 4.25 -14.04 -9.64
N GLY A 76 3.20 -14.74 -10.09
CA GLY A 76 2.07 -15.13 -9.23
C GLY A 76 1.02 -14.04 -9.01
N ARG A 77 1.18 -12.88 -9.67
CA ARG A 77 0.25 -11.76 -9.59
C ARG A 77 -0.28 -11.42 -10.98
N THR A 78 -1.47 -10.89 -11.03
CA THR A 78 -2.12 -10.47 -12.28
C THR A 78 -2.31 -8.96 -12.29
N LEU A 79 -1.91 -8.30 -13.38
CA LEU A 79 -2.13 -6.87 -13.57
C LEU A 79 -3.43 -6.65 -14.33
N TYR A 80 -4.31 -5.83 -13.77
CA TYR A 80 -5.52 -5.37 -14.43
C TYR A 80 -5.52 -3.85 -14.60
N ARG A 81 -6.21 -3.40 -15.63
CA ARG A 81 -6.65 -2.02 -15.81
C ARG A 81 -8.13 -1.95 -15.51
N ILE A 82 -8.52 -0.95 -14.72
CA ILE A 82 -9.91 -0.69 -14.36
C ILE A 82 -10.28 0.70 -14.85
N GLU A 83 -11.46 0.85 -15.42
CA GLU A 83 -12.09 2.14 -15.66
C GLU A 83 -13.46 2.11 -15.03
N TRP A 84 -13.83 3.19 -14.34
CA TRP A 84 -15.17 3.35 -13.78
C TRP A 84 -16.05 4.13 -14.74
N ILE A 85 -17.37 3.97 -14.59
CA ILE A 85 -18.35 4.83 -15.27
C ILE A 85 -18.19 6.28 -14.76
N ASP A 86 -18.47 7.29 -15.58
CA ASP A 86 -18.27 8.72 -15.20
C ASP A 86 -19.11 9.19 -13.98
N GLU A 87 -19.98 8.34 -13.42
CA GLU A 87 -20.72 8.52 -12.17
C GLU A 87 -20.13 7.58 -11.10
N VAL A 88 -18.99 7.92 -10.50
CA VAL A 88 -18.39 7.08 -9.45
C VAL A 88 -18.76 7.62 -8.07
N ASP A 89 -18.87 6.72 -7.10
CA ASP A 89 -19.09 7.05 -5.69
C ASP A 89 -18.10 8.11 -5.19
N GLY A 90 -18.58 8.98 -4.30
CA GLY A 90 -17.95 10.24 -3.90
C GLY A 90 -16.52 10.19 -3.36
N PHE A 91 -15.96 9.02 -3.04
CA PHE A 91 -14.53 8.87 -2.73
C PHE A 91 -13.64 9.02 -3.97
N VAL A 92 -14.00 8.40 -5.10
CA VAL A 92 -13.21 8.45 -6.34
C VAL A 92 -13.32 9.84 -6.97
N ASP A 93 -14.50 10.45 -6.90
CA ASP A 93 -14.71 11.84 -7.32
C ASP A 93 -13.90 12.81 -6.46
N ALA A 94 -13.90 12.65 -5.14
CA ALA A 94 -13.08 13.47 -4.24
C ALA A 94 -11.57 13.35 -4.55
N LEU A 95 -11.10 12.17 -4.98
CA LEU A 95 -9.71 11.98 -5.44
C LEU A 95 -9.44 12.66 -6.79
N ALA A 96 -10.40 12.63 -7.72
CA ALA A 96 -10.25 13.21 -9.05
C ALA A 96 -10.28 14.74 -9.05
N ASP A 97 -11.13 15.34 -8.21
CA ASP A 97 -11.29 16.79 -8.08
C ASP A 97 -10.27 17.45 -7.15
N GLY A 98 -9.57 16.64 -6.34
CA GLY A 98 -8.58 17.12 -5.38
C GLY A 98 -7.17 17.24 -5.95
N ASP A 99 -6.37 18.17 -5.41
CA ASP A 99 -4.90 18.17 -5.59
C ASP A 99 -4.22 17.05 -4.76
N VAL A 100 -4.75 15.82 -4.89
CA VAL A 100 -4.40 14.64 -4.10
C VAL A 100 -4.07 13.49 -5.05
N ILE A 101 -2.93 12.86 -4.82
CA ILE A 101 -2.44 11.73 -5.62
C ILE A 101 -2.50 10.47 -4.76
N VAL A 102 -3.08 9.40 -5.29
CA VAL A 102 -2.95 8.06 -4.69
C VAL A 102 -1.55 7.52 -4.99
N GLU A 103 -0.72 7.35 -3.96
CA GLU A 103 0.60 6.72 -4.12
C GLU A 103 0.51 5.20 -4.11
N ARG A 104 -0.42 4.67 -3.31
CA ARG A 104 -0.67 3.24 -3.14
C ARG A 104 -2.03 3.03 -2.49
N ALA A 105 -2.70 1.94 -2.80
CA ALA A 105 -3.83 1.46 -2.02
C ALA A 105 -3.80 -0.06 -1.93
N PHE A 106 -4.28 -0.63 -0.82
CA PHE A 106 -4.39 -2.07 -0.66
C PHE A 106 -5.64 -2.48 0.11
N ALA A 107 -6.23 -3.61 -0.30
CA ALA A 107 -7.40 -4.21 0.34
C ALA A 107 -7.00 -5.10 1.53
N HIS A 108 -7.81 -5.07 2.59
CA HIS A 108 -7.72 -5.98 3.75
C HIS A 108 -8.96 -6.86 3.79
N ALA A 109 -8.83 -8.12 3.38
CA ALA A 109 -9.95 -9.07 3.33
C ALA A 109 -10.57 -9.36 4.70
N GLU A 110 -9.77 -9.41 5.78
CA GLU A 110 -10.27 -9.73 7.13
C GLU A 110 -11.23 -8.66 7.71
N THR A 111 -11.04 -7.40 7.32
CA THR A 111 -11.74 -6.25 7.90
C THR A 111 -12.65 -5.54 6.91
N ASP A 112 -12.66 -5.97 5.65
CA ASP A 112 -13.36 -5.33 4.54
C ASP A 112 -13.04 -3.82 4.44
N THR A 113 -11.76 -3.49 4.63
CA THR A 113 -11.27 -2.10 4.60
C THR A 113 -10.14 -1.97 3.60
N TRP A 114 -10.03 -0.79 3.01
CA TRP A 114 -8.93 -0.42 2.14
C TRP A 114 -8.05 0.63 2.81
N THR A 115 -6.74 0.43 2.76
CA THR A 115 -5.80 1.46 3.21
C THR A 115 -5.23 2.19 2.00
N PHE A 116 -5.34 3.52 2.00
CA PHE A 116 -4.81 4.40 0.97
C PHE A 116 -3.66 5.25 1.51
N ARG A 117 -2.57 5.31 0.77
CA ARG A 117 -1.51 6.30 0.96
C ARG A 117 -1.68 7.41 -0.06
N LEU A 118 -2.05 8.58 0.43
CA LEU A 118 -2.34 9.75 -0.40
C LEU A 118 -1.25 10.81 -0.21
N ARG A 119 -0.95 11.54 -1.29
CA ARG A 119 -0.08 12.71 -1.30
C ARG A 119 -0.89 13.93 -1.72
N ALA A 120 -1.11 14.83 -0.78
CA ALA A 120 -1.76 16.12 -1.03
C ALA A 120 -0.71 17.22 -1.25
N LEU A 121 -1.01 18.17 -2.14
CA LEU A 121 -0.16 19.32 -2.42
C LEU A 121 0.18 20.12 -1.15
N ASP A 122 -0.82 20.31 -0.29
CA ASP A 122 -0.70 20.96 1.02
C ASP A 122 -1.84 20.51 1.97
N HIS A 123 -1.92 21.15 3.14
CA HIS A 123 -2.98 20.87 4.12
C HIS A 123 -4.36 21.30 3.61
N GLU A 124 -4.43 22.37 2.82
CA GLU A 124 -5.70 22.88 2.33
C GLU A 124 -6.31 21.89 1.32
N ALA A 125 -5.48 21.34 0.42
CA ALA A 125 -5.86 20.26 -0.48
C ALA A 125 -6.37 19.03 0.29
N LEU A 126 -5.67 18.62 1.37
CA LEU A 126 -6.12 17.51 2.20
C LEU A 126 -7.45 17.82 2.91
N SER A 127 -7.65 19.04 3.39
CA SER A 127 -8.90 19.46 4.02
C SER A 127 -10.06 19.54 3.02
N ARG A 128 -9.82 19.99 1.78
CA ARG A 128 -10.84 19.95 0.71
C ARG A 128 -11.26 18.52 0.38
N PHE A 129 -10.29 17.62 0.24
CA PHE A 129 -10.54 16.19 0.06
C PHE A 129 -11.37 15.60 1.22
N GLN A 130 -11.00 15.89 2.47
CA GLN A 130 -11.76 15.48 3.65
C GLN A 130 -13.21 15.98 3.63
N ALA A 131 -13.42 17.24 3.24
CA ALA A 131 -14.76 17.82 3.15
C ALA A 131 -15.60 17.13 2.06
N ALA A 132 -15.04 16.93 0.86
CA ALA A 132 -15.71 16.27 -0.25
C ALA A 132 -16.16 14.84 0.13
N CYS A 133 -15.27 14.02 0.70
CA CYS A 133 -15.63 12.69 1.18
C CYS A 133 -16.75 12.73 2.23
N THR A 134 -16.71 13.70 3.16
CA THR A 134 -17.73 13.82 4.21
C THR A 134 -19.09 14.21 3.65
N GLU A 135 -19.13 15.10 2.65
CA GLU A 135 -20.35 15.51 1.96
C GLU A 135 -21.03 14.34 1.24
N GLU A 136 -20.22 13.45 0.67
CA GLU A 136 -20.66 12.23 -0.02
C GLU A 136 -20.89 11.04 0.92
N GLY A 137 -20.73 11.22 2.23
CA GLY A 137 -21.00 10.19 3.25
C GLY A 137 -19.92 9.11 3.39
N VAL A 138 -18.74 9.31 2.81
CA VAL A 138 -17.60 8.37 2.90
C VAL A 138 -16.89 8.53 4.23
N ALA A 139 -16.93 7.48 5.07
CA ALA A 139 -16.25 7.47 6.35
C ALA A 139 -14.82 6.95 6.19
N PHE A 140 -13.83 7.71 6.66
CA PHE A 140 -12.45 7.25 6.66
C PHE A 140 -11.68 7.64 7.93
N ASP A 141 -10.82 6.72 8.37
CA ASP A 141 -9.99 6.88 9.55
C ASP A 141 -8.57 7.27 9.14
N VAL A 142 -8.11 8.44 9.60
CA VAL A 142 -6.73 8.87 9.36
C VAL A 142 -5.78 8.13 10.30
N ARG A 143 -5.10 7.09 9.79
CA ARG A 143 -4.07 6.36 10.55
C ARG A 143 -2.83 7.21 10.83
N ARG A 144 -2.41 8.03 9.87
CA ARG A 144 -1.15 8.78 9.99
C ARG A 144 -1.10 9.97 9.05
N ILE A 145 -0.60 11.11 9.56
CA ILE A 145 -0.23 12.27 8.75
C ILE A 145 1.28 12.48 8.87
N ALA A 146 1.97 12.64 7.75
CA ALA A 146 3.38 12.97 7.66
C ALA A 146 3.57 14.24 6.80
N HIS A 147 4.37 15.18 7.29
CA HIS A 147 4.80 16.38 6.55
C HIS A 147 6.22 16.14 6.06
N ASP A 148 6.53 16.28 4.76
CA ASP A 148 7.95 16.14 4.39
C ASP A 148 8.41 16.76 3.08
N PRO A 149 9.63 17.33 3.06
CA PRO A 149 10.43 17.47 1.86
C PRO A 149 11.48 16.35 1.65
N LYS A 150 11.72 15.39 2.57
CA LYS A 150 12.85 14.43 2.46
C LYS A 150 12.58 12.93 2.65
N SER A 151 11.52 12.48 3.33
CA SER A 151 11.21 11.03 3.42
C SER A 151 10.45 10.45 2.22
N VAL A 152 10.31 11.24 1.15
CA VAL A 152 9.55 10.85 -0.05
C VAL A 152 10.31 9.82 -0.90
N GLU A 153 11.62 9.67 -0.71
CA GLU A 153 12.39 8.58 -1.31
C GLU A 153 12.35 7.32 -0.42
N GLY A 154 11.15 6.72 -0.34
CA GLY A 154 10.92 5.30 -0.09
C GLY A 154 11.10 4.81 1.36
N TYR A 155 10.06 4.15 1.89
CA TYR A 155 10.14 3.20 3.00
C TYR A 155 10.04 3.71 4.45
N GLY A 156 9.73 4.99 4.69
CA GLY A 156 9.47 5.49 6.06
C GLY A 156 10.70 5.42 6.97
N LEU A 157 11.89 5.50 6.37
CA LEU A 157 13.17 5.44 7.06
C LEU A 157 13.63 6.83 7.49
N THR A 158 14.18 6.92 8.69
CA THR A 158 15.02 8.06 9.09
C THR A 158 16.38 7.97 8.39
N ASP A 159 17.08 9.09 8.20
CA ASP A 159 18.44 9.13 7.60
C ASP A 159 19.38 8.10 8.23
N LYS A 160 19.32 7.94 9.55
CA LYS A 160 20.14 6.97 10.29
C LYS A 160 19.78 5.52 9.95
N GLN A 161 18.49 5.23 9.79
CA GLN A 161 18.01 3.90 9.41
C GLN A 161 18.36 3.57 7.97
N GLN A 162 18.16 4.51 7.04
CA GLN A 162 18.56 4.36 5.65
C GLN A 162 20.07 4.12 5.54
N ALA A 163 20.90 4.95 6.17
CA ALA A 163 22.35 4.77 6.17
C ALA A 163 22.78 3.40 6.72
N ALA A 164 22.13 2.89 7.77
CA ALA A 164 22.45 1.58 8.32
C ALA A 164 22.02 0.42 7.41
N LEU A 165 20.89 0.57 6.69
CA LEU A 165 20.39 -0.43 5.75
C LEU A 165 21.25 -0.47 4.48
N THR A 166 21.57 0.69 3.92
CA THR A 166 22.48 0.85 2.78
C THR A 166 23.85 0.29 3.10
N LEU A 167 24.44 0.64 4.25
CA LEU A 167 25.75 0.09 4.66
C LEU A 167 25.72 -1.43 4.78
N ALA A 168 24.65 -2.01 5.36
CA ALA A 168 24.53 -3.45 5.45
C ALA A 168 24.42 -4.11 4.06
N PHE A 169 23.70 -3.49 3.12
CA PHE A 169 23.59 -3.96 1.75
C PHE A 169 24.94 -3.90 1.00
N ASP A 170 25.59 -2.73 1.02
CA ASP A 170 26.84 -2.49 0.28
C ASP A 170 28.01 -3.37 0.78
N GLU A 171 28.05 -3.67 2.08
CA GLU A 171 29.06 -4.53 2.70
C GLU A 171 28.71 -6.02 2.63
N GLY A 172 27.66 -6.40 1.88
CA GLY A 172 27.29 -7.80 1.65
C GLY A 172 26.76 -8.52 2.90
N TYR A 173 26.19 -7.81 3.87
CA TYR A 173 25.61 -8.41 5.08
C TYR A 173 24.49 -9.43 4.77
N PHE A 174 23.77 -9.20 3.67
CA PHE A 174 22.65 -10.01 3.23
C PHE A 174 23.05 -11.12 2.24
N ASP A 175 24.33 -11.18 1.83
CA ASP A 175 24.81 -12.15 0.86
C ASP A 175 25.03 -13.54 1.46
N VAL A 176 25.14 -14.53 0.59
CA VAL A 176 25.50 -15.91 0.95
C VAL A 176 26.72 -16.35 0.11
N PRO A 177 27.92 -16.47 0.70
CA PRO A 177 28.27 -16.17 2.10
C PRO A 177 28.27 -14.67 2.41
N ARG A 178 28.07 -14.31 3.69
CA ARG A 178 28.04 -12.90 4.13
C ARG A 178 29.40 -12.22 3.94
N GLY A 179 29.38 -11.01 3.39
CA GLY A 179 30.54 -10.13 3.25
C GLY A 179 30.95 -9.42 4.54
N ALA A 180 30.00 -9.14 5.43
CA ALA A 180 30.26 -8.45 6.70
C ALA A 180 29.36 -8.94 7.86
N SER A 181 29.81 -8.69 9.08
CA SER A 181 29.08 -8.95 10.32
C SER A 181 28.50 -7.66 10.92
N LYS A 182 27.44 -7.77 11.74
CA LYS A 182 26.89 -6.63 12.49
C LYS A 182 27.90 -5.94 13.41
N THR A 183 28.99 -6.61 13.79
CA THR A 183 30.05 -6.02 14.61
C THR A 183 30.86 -5.05 13.77
N GLU A 184 31.36 -5.51 12.62
CA GLU A 184 32.15 -4.70 11.68
C GLU A 184 31.36 -3.48 11.17
N LEU A 185 30.08 -3.67 10.84
CA LEU A 185 29.21 -2.57 10.42
C LEU A 185 28.95 -1.54 11.52
N ALA A 186 28.89 -1.99 12.79
CA ALA A 186 28.70 -1.09 13.92
C ALA A 186 29.95 -0.26 14.19
N GLU A 187 31.13 -0.86 14.05
CA GLU A 187 32.42 -0.17 14.12
C GLU A 187 32.57 0.89 13.04
N HIS A 188 32.14 0.59 11.80
CA HIS A 188 32.20 1.50 10.66
C HIS A 188 31.50 2.85 10.92
N ILE A 189 30.44 2.86 11.72
CA ILE A 189 29.67 4.08 12.05
C ILE A 189 29.79 4.51 13.52
N GLY A 190 30.75 3.93 14.25
CA GLY A 190 31.09 4.34 15.62
C GLY A 190 29.99 4.11 16.66
N ILE A 191 29.20 3.02 16.52
CA ILE A 191 28.16 2.66 17.51
C ILE A 191 28.36 1.23 18.03
N SER A 192 27.63 0.87 19.10
CA SER A 192 27.66 -0.51 19.59
C SER A 192 26.94 -1.47 18.65
N ARG A 193 27.39 -2.73 18.60
CA ARG A 193 26.70 -3.82 17.86
C ARG A 193 25.21 -3.91 18.17
N GLN A 194 24.82 -3.74 19.44
CA GLN A 194 23.41 -3.74 19.84
C GLN A 194 22.64 -2.54 19.28
N ALA A 195 23.26 -1.34 19.28
CA ALA A 195 22.66 -0.15 18.69
C ALA A 195 22.47 -0.31 17.18
N PHE A 196 23.46 -0.87 16.48
CA PHE A 196 23.36 -1.20 15.06
C PHE A 196 22.25 -2.21 14.79
N SER A 197 22.21 -3.32 15.53
CA SER A 197 21.17 -4.33 15.34
C SER A 197 19.76 -3.76 15.55
N ARG A 198 19.54 -2.95 16.59
CA ARG A 198 18.22 -2.30 16.80
C ARG A 198 17.88 -1.35 15.66
N ARG A 199 18.86 -0.59 15.16
CA ARG A 199 18.66 0.37 14.06
C ARG A 199 18.29 -0.35 12.76
N LEU A 200 19.03 -1.40 12.41
CA LEU A 200 18.78 -2.23 11.23
C LEU A 200 17.42 -2.94 11.33
N SER A 201 17.08 -3.53 12.48
CA SER A 201 15.76 -4.15 12.68
C SER A 201 14.61 -3.15 12.56
N ARG A 202 14.77 -1.92 13.07
CA ARG A 202 13.76 -0.86 12.91
C ARG A 202 13.67 -0.39 11.45
N ALA A 203 14.80 -0.30 10.75
CA ALA A 203 14.82 0.05 9.33
C ALA A 203 14.03 -0.98 8.52
N LEU A 204 14.36 -2.27 8.66
CA LEU A 204 13.64 -3.35 7.98
C LEU A 204 12.15 -3.36 8.32
N ARG A 205 11.79 -3.21 9.60
CA ARG A 205 10.37 -3.13 10.00
C ARG A 205 9.66 -1.96 9.33
N ASN A 206 10.27 -0.78 9.32
CA ASN A 206 9.68 0.41 8.70
C ASN A 206 9.52 0.21 7.19
N CYS A 207 10.52 -0.38 6.53
CA CYS A 207 10.40 -0.79 5.13
C CYS A 207 9.20 -1.70 4.91
N LEU A 208 9.11 -2.79 5.67
CA LEU A 208 8.04 -3.77 5.48
C LEU A 208 6.64 -3.20 5.72
N VAL A 209 6.50 -2.29 6.69
CA VAL A 209 5.23 -1.57 6.93
C VAL A 209 4.92 -0.63 5.77
N GLU A 210 5.91 0.13 5.32
CA GLU A 210 5.73 1.11 4.25
C GLU A 210 5.51 0.49 2.87
N THR A 211 6.07 -0.70 2.63
CA THR A 211 5.79 -1.49 1.42
C THR A 211 4.51 -2.30 1.50
N GLY A 212 3.80 -2.29 2.63
CA GLY A 212 2.63 -3.15 2.85
C GLY A 212 2.98 -4.64 2.94
N ILE A 213 4.27 -5.01 3.06
CA ILE A 213 4.73 -6.42 3.16
C ILE A 213 4.36 -7.04 4.52
N THR A 214 4.35 -6.26 5.61
CA THR A 214 3.85 -6.80 6.88
C THR A 214 2.34 -7.08 6.87
N GLU A 215 1.61 -6.47 5.96
CA GLU A 215 0.19 -6.69 5.72
C GLU A 215 -0.03 -7.69 4.56
N LEU A 216 1.05 -8.19 3.93
CA LEU A 216 1.11 -9.31 2.97
C LEU A 216 1.23 -10.67 3.65
N GLU A 217 1.87 -10.75 4.81
CA GLU A 217 2.42 -12.01 5.33
C GLU A 217 1.89 -12.41 6.72
N ARG A 218 0.71 -11.95 7.16
CA ARG A 218 0.09 -12.55 8.35
C ARG A 218 -0.82 -13.68 7.89
N PRO A 219 -0.37 -14.95 7.86
CA PRO A 219 -1.31 -16.06 7.76
C PRO A 219 -2.29 -15.94 8.94
N ALA A 220 -3.57 -16.13 8.66
CA ALA A 220 -4.61 -16.28 9.67
C ALA A 220 -4.06 -17.19 10.77
N ASP A 221 -4.12 -16.70 12.01
CA ASP A 221 -3.56 -17.31 13.22
C ASP A 221 -3.82 -18.83 13.22
N ALA A 222 -2.83 -19.61 12.74
CA ALA A 222 -2.87 -21.05 12.83
C ALA A 222 -2.84 -21.36 14.33
N GLY A 223 -4.01 -21.75 14.83
CA GLY A 223 -4.34 -21.81 16.23
C GLY A 223 -3.17 -22.27 17.07
N ARG A 224 -2.86 -21.49 18.11
CA ARG A 224 -2.23 -22.04 19.32
C ARG A 224 -3.17 -23.10 19.89
N GLU A 225 -3.12 -24.30 19.33
CA GLU A 225 -3.44 -25.52 20.06
C GLU A 225 -2.45 -25.57 21.23
N ARG A 226 -2.94 -25.11 22.38
CA ARG A 226 -2.36 -25.47 23.65
C ARG A 226 -2.62 -26.96 23.82
N GLU A 227 -1.63 -27.78 23.51
CA GLU A 227 -1.57 -29.15 24.02
C GLU A 227 -1.69 -29.09 25.55
N ASN A 228 -2.68 -29.82 26.06
CA ASN A 228 -2.76 -30.33 27.41
C ASN A 228 -3.07 -31.82 27.30
#